data_AF-A0A7S6RC98-F1
#
_entry.id   AF-A0A7S6RC98-F1
#
_cell.length_a   1.000
_cell.length_b   1.000
_cell.length_c   1.000
_cell.angle_alpha   90.00
_cell.angle_beta   90.00
_cell.angle_gamma   90.00
#
_symmetry.space_group_name_H-M   'P 1'
#
loop_
_entity.id
_entity.type
_entity.pdbx_description
1 polymer ?
#
loop_
_entity_poly.entity_id
_entity_poly.type
_entity_poly.pdbx_seq_one_letter_code
_entity_poly.pdbx_strand_id
1 'polypeptide(L)'
;MDVDNFLRRYAAGERNFTQVDLSRANLGGLILNQVDLSGANLSKANLHKAHLESANLSNADLSTTYLTSANLEGANLEGANLHKADLDRANLRAANLTNANLEGANFRNAILPDGTVSD
;
A
#
# COMPACT_ATOMS: atom_id res chain seq x y z
N MET A 1 -4.05 7.86 -14.02
CA MET A 1 -5.51 7.63 -13.93
C MET A 1 -6.04 8.55 -12.86
N ASP A 2 -7.20 9.19 -13.03
CA ASP A 2 -7.79 9.96 -11.93
C ASP A 2 -8.49 9.06 -10.90
N VAL A 3 -8.65 9.57 -9.69
CA VAL A 3 -9.23 8.81 -8.56
C VAL A 3 -10.70 8.45 -8.83
N ASP A 4 -11.46 9.30 -9.49
CA ASP A 4 -12.88 9.05 -9.76
C ASP A 4 -13.07 7.86 -10.71
N ASN A 5 -12.24 7.77 -11.75
CA ASN A 5 -12.23 6.66 -12.70
C ASN A 5 -11.82 5.35 -12.00
N PHE A 6 -10.77 5.41 -11.18
CA PHE A 6 -10.33 4.28 -10.37
C PHE A 6 -11.47 3.77 -9.47
N LEU A 7 -12.12 4.66 -8.72
CA LEU A 7 -13.20 4.30 -7.80
C LEU A 7 -14.42 3.72 -8.52
N ARG A 8 -14.81 4.30 -9.67
CA ARG A 8 -15.93 3.77 -10.47
C ARG A 8 -15.64 2.35 -10.96
N ARG A 9 -14.44 2.10 -11.45
CA ARG A 9 -14.01 0.78 -11.93
C ARG A 9 -13.92 -0.22 -10.78
N TYR A 10 -13.35 0.18 -9.65
CA TYR A 10 -13.26 -0.66 -8.46
C TYR A 10 -14.65 -1.04 -7.93
N ALA A 11 -15.58 -0.07 -7.88
CA ALA A 11 -16.97 -0.29 -7.49
C ALA A 11 -17.73 -1.19 -8.49
N ALA A 12 -17.35 -1.18 -9.77
CA ALA A 12 -17.87 -2.09 -10.79
C ALA A 12 -17.29 -3.53 -10.69
N GLY A 13 -16.44 -3.81 -9.69
CA GLY A 13 -15.86 -5.12 -9.46
C GLY A 13 -14.50 -5.32 -10.12
N GLU A 14 -13.97 -4.32 -10.81
CA GLU A 14 -12.61 -4.40 -11.33
C GLU A 14 -11.60 -4.45 -10.20
N ARG A 15 -10.61 -5.32 -10.32
CA ARG A 15 -9.50 -5.45 -9.35
C ARG A 15 -8.13 -5.27 -9.99
N ASN A 16 -8.03 -5.37 -11.30
CA ASN A 16 -6.77 -5.20 -12.02
C ASN A 16 -6.54 -3.72 -12.33
N PHE A 17 -5.62 -3.12 -11.58
CA PHE A 17 -5.11 -1.77 -11.78
C PHE A 17 -3.58 -1.82 -11.83
N THR A 18 -3.04 -2.83 -12.51
CA THR A 18 -1.59 -2.96 -12.68
C THR A 18 -1.01 -1.76 -13.45
N GLN A 19 0.17 -1.31 -13.02
CA GLN A 19 0.94 -0.22 -13.64
C GLN A 19 0.21 1.13 -13.77
N VAL A 20 -0.92 1.32 -13.09
CA VAL A 20 -1.63 2.60 -13.12
C VAL A 20 -0.82 3.68 -12.43
N ASP A 21 -0.95 4.91 -12.92
CA ASP A 21 -0.48 6.08 -12.20
C ASP A 21 -1.58 6.61 -11.28
N LEU A 22 -1.38 6.44 -9.98
CA LEU A 22 -2.15 6.98 -8.87
C LEU A 22 -1.23 7.81 -7.95
N SER A 23 -0.14 8.36 -8.49
CA SER A 23 0.77 9.21 -7.72
C SER A 23 0.01 10.41 -7.16
N ARG A 24 0.28 10.72 -5.88
CA ARG A 24 -0.38 11.81 -5.14
C ARG A 24 -1.91 11.66 -5.00
N ALA A 25 -2.48 10.50 -5.34
CA ALA A 25 -3.90 10.24 -5.19
C ALA A 25 -4.31 10.28 -3.72
N ASN A 26 -5.54 10.74 -3.44
CA ASN A 26 -6.14 10.60 -2.12
C ASN A 26 -6.99 9.34 -2.08
N LEU A 27 -6.48 8.31 -1.40
CA LEU A 27 -7.06 6.99 -1.26
C LEU A 27 -7.26 6.61 0.23
N GLY A 28 -7.17 7.59 1.13
CA GLY A 28 -7.25 7.37 2.57
C GLY A 28 -8.60 6.82 3.01
N GLY A 29 -8.58 5.83 3.90
CA GLY A 29 -9.78 5.19 4.46
C GLY A 29 -10.58 4.33 3.48
N LEU A 30 -10.15 4.20 2.23
CA LEU A 30 -10.85 3.37 1.25
C LEU A 30 -10.71 1.89 1.54
N ILE A 31 -11.72 1.12 1.13
CA ILE A 31 -11.71 -0.34 1.14
C ILE A 31 -11.24 -0.83 -0.22
N LEU A 32 -9.99 -1.29 -0.28
CA LEU A 32 -9.26 -1.70 -1.47
C LEU A 32 -8.74 -3.14 -1.37
N ASN A 33 -9.38 -3.97 -0.55
CA ASN A 33 -8.99 -5.36 -0.31
C ASN A 33 -8.84 -6.12 -1.63
N GLN A 34 -7.79 -6.94 -1.71
CA GLN A 34 -7.49 -7.81 -2.86
C GLN A 34 -7.34 -7.07 -4.20
N VAL A 35 -7.15 -5.75 -4.21
CA VAL A 35 -6.83 -5.01 -5.43
C VAL A 35 -5.46 -5.42 -5.95
N ASP A 36 -5.32 -5.53 -7.27
CA ASP A 36 -4.04 -5.70 -7.94
C ASP A 36 -3.53 -4.34 -8.43
N LEU A 37 -2.59 -3.79 -7.68
CA LEU A 37 -1.85 -2.56 -7.95
C LEU A 37 -0.38 -2.88 -8.26
N SER A 38 -0.07 -4.09 -8.74
CA SER A 38 1.31 -4.45 -9.03
C SER A 38 1.92 -3.53 -10.10
N GLY A 39 3.13 -3.06 -9.84
CA GLY A 39 3.84 -2.08 -10.66
C GLY A 39 3.20 -0.69 -10.71
N ALA A 40 2.14 -0.41 -9.94
CA ALA A 40 1.50 0.90 -9.94
C ALA A 40 2.43 1.99 -9.36
N ASN A 41 2.27 3.21 -9.86
CA ASN A 41 2.87 4.38 -9.23
C ASN A 41 1.91 4.94 -8.19
N LEU A 42 2.23 4.74 -6.91
CA LEU A 42 1.52 5.26 -5.75
C LEU A 42 2.39 6.27 -4.96
N SER A 43 3.46 6.78 -5.59
CA SER A 43 4.38 7.70 -4.93
C SER A 43 3.64 8.93 -4.42
N LYS A 44 3.93 9.32 -3.17
CA LYS A 44 3.28 10.46 -2.47
C LYS A 44 1.76 10.34 -2.33
N ALA A 45 1.17 9.18 -2.61
CA ALA A 45 -0.27 8.99 -2.41
C ALA A 45 -0.61 9.03 -0.92
N ASN A 46 -1.84 9.42 -0.62
CA ASN A 46 -2.40 9.31 0.72
C ASN A 46 -3.21 8.02 0.82
N LEU A 47 -2.71 7.04 1.57
CA LEU A 47 -3.34 5.77 1.90
C LEU A 47 -3.56 5.63 3.42
N HIS A 48 -3.65 6.76 4.15
CA HIS A 48 -3.88 6.72 5.59
C HIS A 48 -5.15 5.92 5.90
N LYS A 49 -5.09 4.98 6.85
CA LYS A 49 -6.21 4.09 7.21
C LYS A 49 -6.83 3.31 6.04
N ALA A 50 -6.16 3.19 4.90
CA ALA A 50 -6.68 2.38 3.80
C ALA A 50 -6.68 0.89 4.19
N HIS A 51 -7.69 0.18 3.70
CA HIS A 51 -7.82 -1.27 3.84
C HIS A 51 -7.29 -1.92 2.55
N LEU A 52 -6.13 -2.54 2.65
CA LEU A 52 -5.34 -3.15 1.57
C LEU A 52 -5.05 -4.63 1.89
N GLU A 53 -5.92 -5.26 2.67
CA GLU A 53 -5.80 -6.67 3.06
C GLU A 53 -5.67 -7.54 1.80
N SER A 54 -4.62 -8.35 1.74
CA SER A 54 -4.30 -9.22 0.61
C SER A 54 -4.17 -8.51 -0.75
N ALA A 55 -3.94 -7.19 -0.78
CA ALA A 55 -3.67 -6.46 -2.02
C ALA A 55 -2.34 -6.90 -2.65
N ASN A 56 -2.26 -6.91 -3.98
CA ASN A 56 -1.00 -7.08 -4.69
C ASN A 56 -0.40 -5.71 -5.00
N LEU A 57 0.69 -5.37 -4.31
CA LEU A 57 1.49 -4.15 -4.46
C LEU A 57 2.91 -4.49 -4.91
N SER A 58 3.13 -5.70 -5.47
CA SER A 58 4.46 -6.12 -5.92
C SER A 58 5.02 -5.15 -6.96
N ASN A 59 6.29 -4.79 -6.82
CA ASN A 59 7.01 -3.84 -7.66
C ASN A 59 6.37 -2.44 -7.76
N ALA A 60 5.40 -2.10 -6.90
CA ALA A 60 4.78 -0.78 -6.90
C ALA A 60 5.75 0.28 -6.36
N ASP A 61 5.63 1.51 -6.86
CA ASP A 61 6.32 2.66 -6.28
C ASP A 61 5.45 3.27 -5.18
N LEU A 62 5.81 3.01 -3.92
CA LEU A 62 5.21 3.54 -2.71
C LEU A 62 6.14 4.55 -2.03
N SER A 63 7.07 5.14 -2.78
CA SER A 63 8.02 6.10 -2.21
C SER A 63 7.29 7.33 -1.67
N THR A 64 7.65 7.73 -0.45
CA THR A 64 7.06 8.89 0.26
C THR A 64 5.53 8.82 0.42
N THR A 65 4.95 7.62 0.38
CA THR A 65 3.51 7.40 0.52
C THR A 65 3.09 7.45 1.99
N TYR A 66 1.91 8.01 2.28
CA TYR A 66 1.35 8.06 3.63
C TYR A 66 0.49 6.82 3.89
N LEU A 67 0.99 5.87 4.66
CA LEU A 67 0.35 4.60 5.02
C LEU A 67 0.01 4.52 6.52
N THR A 68 0.01 5.66 7.23
CA THR A 68 -0.27 5.71 8.67
C THR A 68 -1.59 4.99 8.99
N SER A 69 -1.53 4.00 9.88
CA SER A 69 -2.67 3.17 10.30
C SER A 69 -3.36 2.38 9.17
N ALA A 70 -2.72 2.18 8.01
CA ALA A 70 -3.26 1.34 6.95
C ALA A 70 -3.24 -0.14 7.34
N ASN A 71 -4.22 -0.92 6.84
CA ASN A 71 -4.23 -2.36 6.99
C ASN A 71 -3.67 -3.03 5.74
N LEU A 72 -2.44 -3.54 5.83
CA LEU A 72 -1.72 -4.25 4.77
C LEU A 72 -1.59 -5.74 5.11
N GLU A 73 -2.47 -6.28 5.95
CA GLU A 73 -2.41 -7.69 6.36
C GLU A 73 -2.43 -8.62 5.13
N GLY A 74 -1.41 -9.46 5.02
CA GLY A 74 -1.26 -10.40 3.91
C GLY A 74 -0.98 -9.75 2.54
N ALA A 75 -0.72 -8.44 2.47
CA ALA A 75 -0.43 -7.77 1.21
C ALA A 75 0.90 -8.29 0.60
N ASN A 76 0.94 -8.41 -0.72
CA ASN A 76 2.18 -8.70 -1.44
C ASN A 76 2.91 -7.39 -1.77
N LEU A 77 4.02 -7.11 -1.10
CA LEU A 77 4.88 -5.94 -1.31
C LEU A 77 6.25 -6.35 -1.88
N GLU A 78 6.35 -7.53 -2.51
CA GLU A 78 7.59 -8.03 -3.09
C GLU A 78 8.18 -7.02 -4.09
N GLY A 79 9.44 -6.63 -3.88
CA GLY A 79 10.14 -5.67 -4.74
C GLY A 79 9.56 -4.25 -4.72
N ALA A 80 8.58 -3.95 -3.85
CA ALA A 80 7.99 -2.62 -3.77
C ALA A 80 9.01 -1.58 -3.27
N ASN A 81 8.90 -0.36 -3.79
CA ASN A 81 9.71 0.76 -3.32
C ASN A 81 8.99 1.50 -2.20
N LEU A 82 9.37 1.29 -0.95
CA LEU A 82 8.83 1.96 0.24
C LEU A 82 9.76 3.07 0.75
N HIS A 83 10.69 3.57 -0.09
CA HIS A 83 11.64 4.59 0.30
C HIS A 83 10.92 5.80 0.93
N LYS A 84 11.23 6.10 2.20
CA LYS A 84 10.60 7.17 2.99
C LYS A 84 9.07 7.10 3.11
N ALA A 85 8.46 5.93 2.94
CA ALA A 85 7.05 5.73 3.23
C ALA A 85 6.77 5.86 4.74
N ASP A 86 5.63 6.41 5.11
CA ASP A 86 5.20 6.51 6.50
C ASP A 86 4.19 5.42 6.85
N LEU A 87 4.64 4.38 7.55
CA LEU A 87 3.84 3.22 7.98
C LEU A 87 3.57 3.25 9.49
N ASP A 88 3.60 4.43 10.15
CA ASP A 88 3.29 4.52 11.58
C ASP A 88 1.94 3.85 11.88
N ARG A 89 1.95 2.89 12.82
CA ARG A 89 0.77 2.08 13.22
C ARG A 89 0.13 1.24 12.11
N ALA A 90 0.79 1.04 10.97
CA ALA A 90 0.28 0.16 9.94
C ALA A 90 0.27 -1.31 10.40
N ASN A 91 -0.67 -2.11 9.89
CA ASN A 91 -0.68 -3.55 10.11
C ASN A 91 -0.10 -4.26 8.88
N LEU A 92 1.11 -4.79 8.99
CA LEU A 92 1.80 -5.58 7.94
C LEU A 92 1.82 -7.08 8.27
N ARG A 93 1.02 -7.56 9.22
CA ARG A 93 1.02 -8.98 9.59
C ARG A 93 0.88 -9.87 8.36
N ALA A 94 1.74 -10.86 8.21
CA ALA A 94 1.82 -11.76 7.06
C ALA A 94 2.06 -11.09 5.68
N ALA A 95 2.43 -9.81 5.62
CA ALA A 95 2.78 -9.16 4.36
C ALA A 95 4.12 -9.68 3.83
N ASN A 96 4.25 -9.81 2.50
CA ASN A 96 5.50 -10.19 1.86
C ASN A 96 6.34 -8.95 1.54
N LEU A 97 7.43 -8.71 2.28
CA LEU A 97 8.37 -7.61 2.04
C LEU A 97 9.67 -8.06 1.35
N THR A 98 9.69 -9.25 0.74
CA THR A 98 10.88 -9.77 0.06
C THR A 98 11.37 -8.78 -1.00
N ASN A 99 12.65 -8.43 -0.96
CA ASN A 99 13.29 -7.47 -1.87
C ASN A 99 12.71 -6.04 -1.87
N ALA A 100 11.83 -5.68 -0.92
CA ALA A 100 11.31 -4.32 -0.84
C ALA A 100 12.41 -3.32 -0.43
N ASN A 101 12.40 -2.12 -1.03
CA ASN A 101 13.28 -1.03 -0.59
C ASN A 101 12.64 -0.33 0.61
N LEU A 102 13.21 -0.53 1.80
CA LEU A 102 12.72 0.04 3.06
C LEU A 102 13.53 1.24 3.55
N GLU A 103 14.47 1.76 2.75
CA GLU A 103 15.35 2.84 3.18
C GLU A 103 14.54 4.09 3.62
N GLY A 104 14.69 4.46 4.88
CA GLY A 104 14.01 5.62 5.47
C GLY A 104 12.52 5.45 5.72
N ALA A 105 11.96 4.25 5.51
CA ALA A 105 10.57 3.97 5.85
C ALA A 105 10.36 4.05 7.37
N ASN A 106 9.25 4.66 7.79
CA ASN A 106 8.88 4.77 9.20
C ASN A 106 7.95 3.62 9.59
N PHE A 107 8.41 2.70 10.45
CA PHE A 107 7.61 1.58 10.95
C PHE A 107 7.16 1.76 12.41
N ARG A 108 7.25 2.95 12.98
CA ARG A 108 6.93 3.15 14.39
C ARG A 108 5.55 2.61 14.75
N ASN A 109 5.43 1.84 15.83
CA ASN A 109 4.18 1.19 16.27
C ASN A 109 3.52 0.25 15.23
N ALA A 110 4.18 -0.09 14.12
CA ALA A 110 3.60 -0.97 13.10
C ALA A 110 3.62 -2.42 13.58
N ILE A 111 2.62 -3.20 13.17
CA ILE A 111 2.67 -4.66 13.30
C ILE A 111 3.47 -5.17 12.10
N LEU A 112 4.59 -5.84 12.34
CA LEU A 112 5.51 -6.36 11.33
C LEU A 112 5.00 -7.68 10.71
N PRO A 113 5.61 -8.16 9.61
CA PRO A 113 5.19 -9.41 8.95
C PRO A 113 5.09 -10.63 9.86
N ASP A 114 5.95 -10.74 10.86
CA ASP A 114 5.95 -11.84 11.84
C ASP A 114 4.93 -11.66 12.99
N GLY A 115 4.19 -10.54 13.00
CA GLY A 115 3.20 -10.20 14.01
C GLY A 115 3.76 -9.46 15.22
N THR A 116 5.07 -9.19 15.28
CA THR A 116 5.66 -8.35 16.33
C THR A 116 5.30 -6.87 16.11
N VAL A 117 5.36 -6.06 17.16
CA VAL A 117 5.16 -4.61 17.04
C VAL A 117 6.54 -3.94 17.00
N SER A 118 6.76 -3.05 16.04
CA SER A 118 7.93 -2.18 16.01
C SER A 118 7.78 -1.06 17.03
N ASP A 119 8.87 -0.78 17.75
CA ASP A 119 8.96 0.34 18.70
C ASP A 119 8.95 1.72 18.01
#